data_AF-A0A7S3J755-F1
#
_entry.id   AF-A0A7S3J755-F1
#
_cell.length_a   1.000
_cell.length_b   1.000
_cell.length_c   1.000
_cell.angle_alpha   90.00
_cell.angle_beta   90.00
_cell.angle_gamma   90.00
#
_symmetry.space_group_name_H-M   'P 1'
#
loop_
_entity.id
_entity.type
_entity.pdbx_description
1 polymer ?
#
loop_
_entity_poly.entity_id
_entity_poly.type
_entity_poly.pdbx_seq_one_letter_code
_entity_poly.pdbx_strand_id
1 'polypeptide(L)'
;MAIVIINVKKKKESEMSILLRILTNYLQLLVTAMSFNASYPSSLTEIFSPIGRLGSSSDTFLSFDCFIANYQITGPFPSNSIFKLFLTGVLPVLLLMIVSLLFALIYVVRPSLFPSLKRSVVIASISIMFLLHPKLASSSVSIFECVKIDTDMFRVRIDTNIECYSTEHLTWCVLLGVPILAIWIVGAPVAAFVLLYRHIHKGDDSLVKQYFMILYQGLKPACFYWEFVNTLRKVVILMVLAVLVTYTPFYRLIISIVVLVASSRLQIYLKPYKNEAHNEIELLAIISGSVTLFC
;
A
#
# COMPACT_ATOMS: atom_id res chain seq x y z
N MET A 1 -33.38 27.13 15.40
CA MET A 1 -32.36 26.98 14.34
C MET A 1 -30.91 26.95 14.83
N ALA A 2 -30.53 27.63 15.93
CA ALA A 2 -29.15 27.62 16.42
C ALA A 2 -28.62 26.23 16.85
N ILE A 3 -29.47 25.36 17.41
CA ILE A 3 -29.09 24.00 17.85
C ILE A 3 -28.75 23.09 16.66
N VAL A 4 -29.42 23.27 15.50
CA VAL A 4 -29.14 22.50 14.28
C VAL A 4 -27.82 22.93 13.66
N ILE A 5 -27.48 24.23 13.70
CA ILE A 5 -26.21 24.76 13.19
C ILE A 5 -25.02 24.32 14.06
N ILE A 6 -25.21 24.20 15.38
CA ILE A 6 -24.17 23.70 16.30
C ILE A 6 -23.88 22.22 16.04
N ASN A 7 -24.90 21.42 15.68
CA ASN A 7 -24.71 20.00 15.38
C ASN A 7 -24.03 19.76 14.01
N VAL A 8 -24.21 20.68 13.04
CA VAL A 8 -23.47 20.65 11.77
C VAL A 8 -22.00 21.09 11.95
N LYS A 9 -21.70 21.94 12.96
CA LYS A 9 -20.32 22.33 13.31
C LYS A 9 -19.56 21.27 14.13
N LYS A 10 -20.24 20.37 14.85
CA LYS A 10 -19.65 19.10 15.26
C LYS A 10 -19.62 18.21 14.02
N LYS A 11 -18.60 18.43 13.18
CA LYS A 11 -18.27 17.53 12.06
C LYS A 11 -18.00 16.15 12.67
N LYS A 12 -19.06 15.34 12.81
CA LYS A 12 -18.98 13.95 13.23
C LYS A 12 -17.90 13.34 12.35
N GLU A 13 -16.85 12.80 12.96
CA GLU A 13 -15.88 12.02 12.20
C GLU A 13 -16.70 11.09 11.31
N SER A 14 -16.49 11.14 9.98
CA SER A 14 -17.26 10.30 9.07
C SER A 14 -16.93 8.85 9.42
N GLU A 15 -17.83 8.18 10.14
CA GLU A 15 -17.76 6.77 10.49
C GLU A 15 -17.49 5.93 9.23
N MET A 16 -18.11 6.31 8.11
CA MET A 16 -17.90 5.71 6.79
C MET A 16 -16.43 5.79 6.34
N SER A 17 -15.72 6.89 6.60
CA SER A 17 -14.30 7.01 6.25
C SER A 17 -13.42 6.07 7.06
N ILE A 18 -13.77 5.80 8.32
CA ILE A 18 -13.04 4.86 9.18
C ILE A 18 -13.28 3.43 8.70
N LEU A 19 -14.55 3.08 8.44
CA LEU A 19 -14.94 1.76 7.93
C LEU A 19 -14.34 1.47 6.55
N LEU A 20 -14.33 2.45 5.63
CA LEU A 20 -13.68 2.28 4.32
C LEU A 20 -12.17 2.05 4.45
N ARG A 21 -11.52 2.64 5.45
CA ARG A 21 -10.08 2.42 5.71
C ARG A 21 -9.82 1.01 6.23
N ILE A 22 -10.62 0.55 7.19
CA ILE A 22 -10.57 -0.83 7.71
C ILE A 22 -10.84 -1.82 6.57
N LEU A 23 -11.87 -1.59 5.76
CA LEU A 23 -12.18 -2.41 4.59
C LEU A 23 -11.02 -2.44 3.59
N THR A 24 -10.41 -1.29 3.30
CA THR A 24 -9.26 -1.20 2.38
C THR A 24 -8.07 -1.99 2.92
N ASN A 25 -7.78 -1.87 4.23
CA ASN A 25 -6.73 -2.64 4.90
C ASN A 25 -7.00 -4.16 4.82
N TYR A 26 -8.26 -4.57 4.99
CA TYR A 26 -8.70 -5.96 4.84
C TYR A 26 -8.55 -6.48 3.41
N LEU A 27 -9.04 -5.75 2.41
CA LEU A 27 -8.93 -6.15 1.00
C LEU A 27 -7.48 -6.29 0.55
N GLN A 28 -6.60 -5.37 0.99
CA GLN A 28 -5.16 -5.46 0.72
C GLN A 28 -4.51 -6.69 1.37
N LEU A 29 -4.95 -7.06 2.59
CA LEU A 29 -4.49 -8.29 3.23
C LEU A 29 -4.94 -9.53 2.45
N LEU A 30 -6.19 -9.57 1.97
CA LEU A 30 -6.69 -10.67 1.14
C LEU A 30 -5.92 -10.82 -0.17
N VAL A 31 -5.61 -9.72 -0.86
CA VAL A 31 -4.81 -9.80 -2.10
C VAL A 31 -3.38 -10.28 -1.83
N THR A 32 -2.80 -9.86 -0.70
CA THR A 32 -1.51 -10.42 -0.26
C THR A 32 -1.62 -11.92 0.00
N ALA A 33 -2.74 -12.39 0.58
CA ALA A 33 -3.00 -13.81 0.79
C ALA A 33 -3.12 -14.59 -0.53
N MET A 34 -3.86 -14.06 -1.52
CA MET A 34 -3.97 -14.68 -2.84
C MET A 34 -2.61 -14.86 -3.54
N SER A 35 -1.63 -14.00 -3.23
CA SER A 35 -0.28 -14.08 -3.79
C SER A 35 0.50 -15.34 -3.34
N PHE A 36 0.03 -16.04 -2.30
CA PHE A 36 0.63 -17.32 -1.86
C PHE A 36 0.44 -18.46 -2.87
N ASN A 37 -0.43 -18.30 -3.88
CA ASN A 37 -0.67 -19.29 -4.91
C ASN A 37 -1.05 -20.68 -4.32
N ALA A 38 -1.68 -20.68 -3.14
CA ALA A 38 -2.33 -21.86 -2.60
C ALA A 38 -3.44 -22.27 -3.58
N SER A 39 -3.59 -23.56 -3.85
CA SER A 39 -4.63 -24.07 -4.74
C SER A 39 -6.00 -23.90 -4.08
N TYR A 40 -6.52 -22.68 -4.08
CA TYR A 40 -7.80 -22.36 -3.47
C TYR A 40 -8.92 -23.16 -4.16
N PRO A 41 -9.91 -23.67 -3.40
CA PRO A 41 -11.08 -24.30 -4.00
C PRO A 41 -11.83 -23.32 -4.90
N SER A 42 -12.48 -23.85 -5.95
CA SER A 42 -13.15 -23.06 -7.00
C SER A 42 -14.12 -22.01 -6.45
N SER A 43 -14.86 -22.34 -5.38
CA SER A 43 -15.79 -21.41 -4.71
C SER A 43 -15.11 -20.16 -4.14
N LEU A 44 -13.89 -20.27 -3.61
CA LEU A 44 -13.13 -19.13 -3.11
C LEU A 44 -12.53 -18.32 -4.26
N THR A 45 -12.07 -18.98 -5.33
CA THR A 45 -11.51 -18.28 -6.50
C THR A 45 -12.55 -17.40 -7.21
N GLU A 46 -13.82 -17.80 -7.25
CA GLU A 46 -14.89 -16.99 -7.84
C GLU A 46 -15.18 -15.72 -7.01
N ILE A 47 -15.23 -15.83 -5.68
CA ILE A 47 -15.43 -14.69 -4.77
C ILE A 47 -14.20 -13.78 -4.74
N PHE A 48 -13.01 -14.36 -4.85
CA PHE A 48 -11.75 -13.63 -4.81
C PHE A 48 -11.35 -13.06 -6.16
N SER A 49 -11.86 -13.53 -7.30
CA SER A 49 -11.47 -12.98 -8.61
C SER A 49 -11.79 -11.48 -8.79
N PRO A 50 -12.95 -10.93 -8.32
CA PRO A 50 -13.21 -9.50 -8.36
C PRO A 50 -12.39 -8.77 -7.30
N ILE A 51 -12.10 -9.39 -6.15
CA ILE A 51 -11.29 -8.79 -5.07
C ILE A 51 -9.81 -8.74 -5.44
N GLY A 52 -9.30 -9.74 -6.14
CA GLY A 52 -7.97 -9.73 -6.75
C GLY A 52 -7.86 -8.61 -7.77
N ARG A 53 -8.91 -8.43 -8.60
CA ARG A 53 -9.02 -7.31 -9.57
C ARG A 53 -9.19 -5.94 -8.90
N LEU A 54 -9.90 -5.85 -7.77
CA LEU A 54 -10.15 -4.62 -7.01
C LEU A 54 -9.01 -4.26 -6.05
N GLY A 55 -8.33 -5.22 -5.44
CA GLY A 55 -7.09 -4.97 -4.71
C GLY A 55 -5.93 -4.73 -5.67
N SER A 56 -6.04 -5.19 -6.91
CA SER A 56 -5.29 -4.70 -8.06
C SER A 56 -5.97 -3.49 -8.76
N SER A 57 -6.79 -2.69 -8.07
CA SER A 57 -7.35 -1.46 -8.68
C SER A 57 -6.25 -0.55 -9.23
N SER A 58 -5.04 -0.60 -8.66
CA SER A 58 -3.86 0.06 -9.22
C SER A 58 -3.40 -0.54 -10.56
N ASP A 59 -3.62 -1.84 -10.82
CA ASP A 59 -3.19 -2.53 -12.05
C ASP A 59 -4.17 -2.32 -13.19
N THR A 60 -5.46 -2.25 -12.90
CA THR A 60 -6.49 -2.03 -13.95
C THR A 60 -6.60 -0.56 -14.34
N PHE A 61 -6.35 0.39 -13.41
CA PHE A 61 -6.29 1.82 -13.75
C PHE A 61 -4.99 2.22 -14.46
N LEU A 62 -3.89 1.48 -14.25
CA LEU A 62 -2.55 1.83 -14.75
C LEU A 62 -1.87 0.61 -15.39
N SER A 63 -2.58 -0.13 -16.25
CA SER A 63 -1.97 -1.24 -16.97
C SER A 63 -1.03 -0.71 -18.05
N PHE A 64 0.25 -0.59 -17.70
CA PHE A 64 1.31 -0.31 -18.66
C PHE A 64 1.50 -1.46 -19.67
N ASP A 65 0.94 -2.64 -19.41
CA ASP A 65 1.06 -3.81 -20.28
C ASP A 65 0.45 -3.54 -21.66
N CYS A 66 -0.70 -2.84 -21.73
CA CYS A 66 -1.32 -2.44 -23.00
C CYS A 66 -0.48 -1.43 -23.78
N PHE A 67 0.16 -0.49 -23.07
CA PHE A 67 1.03 0.51 -23.69
C PHE A 67 2.33 -0.12 -24.21
N ILE A 68 2.95 -1.00 -23.42
CA ILE A 68 4.27 -1.61 -23.71
C ILE A 68 4.16 -2.73 -24.75
N ALA A 69 3.02 -3.42 -24.88
CA ALA A 69 2.85 -4.52 -25.83
C ALA A 69 3.15 -4.14 -27.30
N ASN A 70 3.00 -2.86 -27.65
CA ASN A 70 3.23 -2.37 -29.02
C ASN A 70 4.60 -1.71 -29.22
N TYR A 71 5.42 -1.57 -28.18
CA TYR A 71 6.77 -0.99 -28.29
C TYR A 71 7.82 -2.07 -28.05
N GLN A 72 8.59 -2.43 -29.08
CA GLN A 72 9.86 -3.11 -28.87
C GLN A 72 10.84 -2.10 -28.29
N ILE A 73 11.09 -2.20 -26.98
CA ILE A 73 12.00 -1.30 -26.27
C ILE A 73 13.43 -1.63 -26.68
N THR A 74 13.98 -0.88 -27.63
CA THR A 74 15.42 -0.87 -27.97
C THR A 74 16.17 0.15 -27.09
N GLY A 75 15.90 0.11 -25.79
CA GLY A 75 16.41 1.06 -24.80
C GLY A 75 17.45 0.46 -23.85
N PRO A 76 17.85 1.20 -22.79
CA PRO A 76 18.83 0.74 -21.80
C PRO A 76 18.32 -0.37 -20.87
N PHE A 77 17.05 -0.77 -21.00
CA PHE A 77 16.43 -1.82 -20.19
C PHE A 77 16.43 -3.14 -20.97
N PRO A 78 16.85 -4.25 -20.36
CA PRO A 78 16.99 -5.55 -21.03
C PRO A 78 15.64 -6.18 -21.36
N SER A 79 14.57 -5.80 -20.65
CA SER A 79 13.23 -6.34 -20.87
C SER A 79 12.10 -5.39 -20.51
N ASN A 80 10.93 -5.67 -21.09
CA ASN A 80 9.68 -4.95 -20.81
C ASN A 80 9.28 -5.02 -19.33
N SER A 81 9.62 -6.11 -18.65
CA SER A 81 9.34 -6.31 -17.23
C SER A 81 10.16 -5.37 -16.33
N ILE A 82 11.45 -5.21 -16.60
CA ILE A 82 12.31 -4.27 -15.86
C ILE A 82 11.91 -2.82 -16.15
N PHE A 83 11.54 -2.51 -17.40
CA PHE A 83 11.01 -1.19 -17.74
C PHE A 83 9.69 -0.88 -17.02
N LYS A 84 8.78 -1.86 -16.91
CA LYS A 84 7.54 -1.74 -16.13
C LYS A 84 7.82 -1.46 -14.66
N LEU A 85 8.84 -2.10 -14.07
CA LEU A 85 9.26 -1.82 -12.70
C LEU A 85 9.75 -0.38 -12.54
N PHE A 86 10.58 0.10 -13.46
CA PHE A 86 11.03 1.49 -13.49
C PHE A 86 9.86 2.47 -13.59
N LEU A 87 8.94 2.26 -14.53
CA LEU A 87 7.73 3.10 -14.67
C LEU A 87 6.89 3.12 -13.39
N THR A 88 6.75 1.97 -12.74
CA THR A 88 6.00 1.85 -11.48
C THR A 88 6.65 2.68 -10.37
N GLY A 89 7.98 2.69 -10.27
CA GLY A 89 8.71 3.53 -9.30
C GLY A 89 8.67 5.04 -9.61
N VAL A 90 8.60 5.42 -10.89
CA VAL A 90 8.56 6.82 -11.34
C VAL A 90 7.15 7.41 -11.34
N LEU A 91 6.12 6.57 -11.48
CA LEU A 91 4.71 6.97 -11.53
C LEU A 91 4.30 7.88 -10.36
N PRO A 92 4.59 7.59 -9.09
CA PRO A 92 4.33 8.51 -7.98
C PRO A 92 4.89 9.92 -8.18
N VAL A 93 6.12 10.03 -8.69
CA VAL A 93 6.77 11.31 -8.97
C VAL A 93 6.04 12.04 -10.08
N LEU A 94 5.69 11.33 -11.16
CA LEU A 94 4.94 11.91 -12.27
C LEU A 94 3.56 12.41 -11.83
N LEU A 95 2.84 11.66 -11.00
CA LEU A 95 1.55 12.09 -10.47
C LEU A 95 1.68 13.35 -9.60
N LEU A 96 2.70 13.42 -8.73
CA LEU A 96 2.97 14.61 -7.93
C LEU A 96 3.38 15.81 -8.79
N MET A 97 4.18 15.59 -9.84
CA MET A 97 4.57 16.61 -10.81
C MET A 97 3.36 17.14 -11.60
N ILE A 98 2.47 16.27 -12.08
CA ILE A 98 1.25 16.69 -12.78
C ILE A 98 0.35 17.50 -11.85
N VAL A 99 0.16 17.04 -10.61
CA VAL A 99 -0.65 17.75 -9.62
C VAL A 99 -0.03 19.12 -9.30
N SER A 100 1.29 19.22 -9.14
CA SER A 100 1.95 20.50 -8.86
C SER A 100 1.87 21.47 -10.04
N LEU A 101 2.01 20.99 -11.28
CA LEU A 101 1.84 21.79 -12.50
C LEU A 101 0.42 22.32 -12.66
N LEU A 102 -0.59 21.45 -12.47
CA LEU A 102 -2.01 21.86 -12.50
C LEU A 102 -2.29 22.90 -11.41
N PHE A 103 -1.71 22.72 -10.23
CA PHE A 103 -1.88 23.64 -9.11
C PHE A 103 -1.20 24.99 -9.36
N ALA A 104 -0.01 25.00 -9.98
CA ALA A 104 0.67 26.21 -10.43
C ALA A 104 -0.12 26.93 -11.53
N LEU A 105 -0.68 26.19 -12.50
CA LEU A 105 -1.53 26.75 -13.55
C LEU A 105 -2.79 27.41 -12.95
N ILE A 106 -3.47 26.75 -12.01
CA ILE A 106 -4.64 27.30 -11.32
C ILE A 106 -4.25 28.56 -10.52
N TYR A 107 -3.08 28.56 -9.87
CA TYR A 107 -2.59 29.74 -9.16
C TYR A 107 -2.40 30.94 -10.09
N VAL A 108 -1.87 30.73 -11.29
CA VAL A 108 -1.65 31.79 -12.29
C VAL A 108 -2.96 32.24 -12.93
N VAL A 109 -3.84 31.31 -13.33
CA VAL A 109 -5.05 31.62 -14.10
C VAL A 109 -6.21 32.08 -13.21
N ARG A 110 -6.36 31.49 -12.01
CA ARG A 110 -7.46 31.78 -11.07
C ARG A 110 -6.99 31.81 -9.61
N PRO A 111 -6.25 32.85 -9.20
CA PRO A 111 -5.71 32.95 -7.84
C PRO A 111 -6.79 32.96 -6.75
N SER A 112 -8.01 33.40 -7.07
CA SER A 112 -9.15 33.40 -6.13
C SER A 112 -9.64 32.01 -5.73
N LEU A 113 -9.44 30.99 -6.58
CA LEU A 113 -9.85 29.59 -6.33
C LEU A 113 -8.79 28.79 -5.56
N PHE A 114 -7.55 29.28 -5.51
CA PHE A 114 -6.41 28.57 -4.94
C PHE A 114 -6.55 28.23 -3.44
N PRO A 115 -6.98 29.15 -2.55
CA PRO A 115 -7.09 28.86 -1.12
C PRO A 115 -8.10 27.74 -0.83
N SER A 116 -9.20 27.72 -1.58
CA SER A 116 -10.27 26.73 -1.45
C SER A 116 -9.85 25.34 -1.93
N LEU A 117 -9.06 25.26 -3.01
CA LEU A 117 -8.64 23.97 -3.61
C LEU A 117 -7.39 23.37 -2.97
N LYS A 118 -6.47 24.19 -2.43
CA LYS A 118 -5.21 23.73 -1.82
C LYS A 118 -5.42 22.57 -0.85
N ARG A 119 -6.45 22.69 -0.01
CA ARG A 119 -6.77 21.66 0.99
C ARG A 119 -7.15 20.33 0.33
N SER A 120 -8.11 20.34 -0.58
CA SER A 120 -8.64 19.14 -1.22
C SER A 120 -7.56 18.44 -2.05
N VAL A 121 -6.71 19.21 -2.75
CA VAL A 121 -5.61 18.66 -3.56
C VAL A 121 -4.58 17.96 -2.68
N VAL A 122 -4.09 18.60 -1.61
CA VAL A 122 -3.09 17.98 -0.72
C VAL A 122 -3.63 16.69 -0.08
N ILE A 123 -4.88 16.69 0.37
CA ILE A 123 -5.53 15.51 0.95
C ILE A 123 -5.67 14.38 -0.09
N ALA A 124 -6.07 14.73 -1.33
CA ALA A 124 -6.17 13.76 -2.41
C ALA A 124 -4.80 13.18 -2.77
N SER A 125 -3.75 14.00 -2.86
CA SER A 125 -2.38 13.54 -3.13
C SER A 125 -1.87 12.58 -2.06
N ILE A 126 -2.06 12.89 -0.77
CA ILE A 126 -1.71 11.98 0.33
C ILE A 126 -2.50 10.68 0.22
N SER A 127 -3.81 10.75 -0.02
CA SER A 127 -4.66 9.57 -0.16
C SER A 127 -4.22 8.68 -1.33
N ILE A 128 -3.94 9.27 -2.50
CA ILE A 128 -3.45 8.55 -3.68
C ILE A 128 -2.10 7.88 -3.38
N MET A 129 -1.19 8.56 -2.69
CA MET A 129 0.11 7.97 -2.31
C MET A 129 -0.05 6.73 -1.42
N PHE A 130 -0.93 6.79 -0.42
CA PHE A 130 -1.23 5.65 0.44
C PHE A 130 -1.97 4.51 -0.30
N LEU A 131 -2.83 4.85 -1.28
CA LEU A 131 -3.51 3.86 -2.12
C LEU A 131 -2.57 3.16 -3.11
N LEU A 132 -1.54 3.85 -3.61
CA LEU A 132 -0.52 3.29 -4.50
C LEU A 132 0.52 2.44 -3.77
N HIS A 133 0.67 2.61 -2.46
CA HIS A 133 1.69 1.94 -1.64
C HIS A 133 1.69 0.40 -1.80
N PRO A 134 0.55 -0.33 -1.74
CA PRO A 134 0.55 -1.79 -1.92
C PRO A 134 1.05 -2.23 -3.30
N LYS A 135 0.72 -1.48 -4.36
CA LYS A 135 1.20 -1.77 -5.71
C LYS A 135 2.70 -1.55 -5.83
N LEU A 136 3.18 -0.42 -5.31
CA LEU A 136 4.62 -0.14 -5.26
C LEU A 136 5.34 -1.24 -4.47
N ALA A 137 4.78 -1.67 -3.33
CA ALA A 137 5.38 -2.70 -2.49
C ALA A 137 5.48 -4.02 -3.24
N SER A 138 4.37 -4.52 -3.77
CA SER A 138 4.32 -5.78 -4.52
C SER A 138 5.23 -5.75 -5.75
N SER A 139 5.21 -4.66 -6.53
CA SER A 139 6.07 -4.53 -7.71
C SER A 139 7.55 -4.44 -7.37
N SER A 140 7.93 -3.77 -6.29
CA SER A 140 9.33 -3.64 -5.89
C SER A 140 9.88 -4.95 -5.33
N VAL A 141 9.01 -5.71 -4.67
CA VAL A 141 9.35 -6.99 -4.07
C VAL A 141 9.50 -8.10 -5.13
N SER A 142 8.76 -8.02 -6.25
CA SER A 142 8.76 -9.08 -7.29
C SER A 142 10.09 -9.30 -7.99
N ILE A 143 11.00 -8.31 -8.01
CA ILE A 143 12.35 -8.50 -8.55
C ILE A 143 13.21 -9.40 -7.65
N PHE A 144 12.90 -9.49 -6.36
CA PHE A 144 13.60 -10.37 -5.42
C PHE A 144 13.03 -11.80 -5.43
N GLU A 145 11.96 -12.05 -6.17
CA GLU A 145 11.31 -13.36 -6.21
C GLU A 145 12.00 -14.29 -7.20
N CYS A 146 12.82 -15.21 -6.68
CA CYS A 146 13.51 -16.25 -7.44
C CYS A 146 12.71 -17.56 -7.51
N VAL A 147 12.17 -17.89 -8.68
CA VAL A 147 11.42 -19.14 -8.90
C VAL A 147 12.31 -20.21 -9.53
N LYS A 148 12.11 -21.46 -9.11
CA LYS A 148 12.77 -22.63 -9.71
C LYS A 148 12.00 -23.06 -10.96
N ILE A 149 12.63 -23.02 -12.13
CA ILE A 149 12.03 -23.44 -13.40
C ILE A 149 12.42 -24.88 -13.76
N ASP A 150 13.66 -25.28 -13.46
CA ASP A 150 14.21 -26.61 -13.72
C ASP A 150 15.05 -27.11 -12.55
N THR A 151 15.64 -28.31 -12.64
CA THR A 151 16.33 -29.03 -11.55
C THR A 151 17.33 -28.18 -10.76
N ASP A 152 18.04 -27.23 -11.38
CA ASP A 152 18.94 -26.28 -10.69
C ASP A 152 18.93 -24.84 -11.24
N MET A 153 17.91 -24.45 -12.02
CA MET A 153 17.82 -23.11 -12.59
C MET A 153 16.82 -22.22 -11.84
N PHE A 154 17.35 -21.23 -11.13
CA PHE A 154 16.56 -20.17 -10.49
C PHE A 154 16.51 -18.95 -11.40
N ARG A 155 15.30 -18.51 -11.73
CA ARG A 155 15.06 -17.32 -12.56
C ARG A 155 14.16 -16.34 -11.81
N VAL A 156 14.25 -15.06 -12.15
CA VAL A 156 13.42 -14.02 -11.52
C VAL A 156 11.97 -14.17 -11.98
N ARG A 157 10.99 -14.06 -11.07
CA ARG A 157 9.56 -14.21 -11.42
C ARG A 157 9.09 -13.17 -12.43
N ILE A 158 9.54 -11.92 -12.28
CA ILE A 158 9.11 -10.83 -13.16
C ILE A 158 9.68 -10.98 -14.58
N ASP A 159 10.82 -11.67 -14.73
CA ASP A 159 11.45 -11.94 -16.01
C ASP A 159 12.30 -13.21 -15.94
N THR A 160 11.78 -14.28 -16.54
CA THR A 160 12.44 -15.59 -16.52
C THR A 160 13.71 -15.63 -17.37
N ASN A 161 13.99 -14.60 -18.17
CA ASN A 161 15.26 -14.49 -18.91
C ASN A 161 16.44 -14.17 -17.98
N ILE A 162 16.18 -13.55 -16.83
CA ILE A 162 17.21 -13.16 -15.87
C ILE A 162 17.46 -14.30 -14.88
N GLU A 163 18.72 -14.71 -14.77
CA GLU A 163 19.15 -15.71 -13.80
C GLU A 163 19.31 -15.10 -12.40
N CYS A 164 18.80 -15.80 -11.39
CA CYS A 164 18.93 -15.37 -10.01
C CYS A 164 20.39 -15.39 -9.54
N TYR A 165 20.73 -14.43 -8.68
CA TYR A 165 22.10 -14.17 -8.20
C TYR A 165 23.15 -13.83 -9.26
N SER A 166 22.76 -13.69 -10.54
CA SER A 166 23.64 -13.16 -11.58
C SER A 166 24.01 -11.70 -11.32
N THR A 167 25.08 -11.22 -11.97
CA THR A 167 25.47 -9.80 -11.93
C THR A 167 24.37 -8.89 -12.45
N GLU A 168 23.63 -9.31 -13.48
CA GLU A 168 22.48 -8.58 -14.02
C GLU A 168 21.37 -8.46 -12.98
N HIS A 169 20.98 -9.57 -12.35
CA HIS A 169 19.95 -9.58 -11.31
C HIS A 169 20.31 -8.66 -10.14
N LEU A 170 21.54 -8.76 -9.63
CA LEU A 170 22.02 -7.94 -8.53
C LEU A 170 22.07 -6.45 -8.90
N THR A 171 22.45 -6.13 -10.14
CA THR A 171 22.47 -4.76 -10.64
C THR A 171 21.07 -4.15 -10.60
N TRP A 172 20.06 -4.84 -11.12
CA TRP A 172 18.68 -4.33 -11.12
C TRP A 172 18.05 -4.32 -9.73
N CYS A 173 18.42 -5.27 -8.86
CA CYS A 173 18.04 -5.22 -7.45
C CYS A 173 18.55 -3.95 -6.77
N VAL A 174 19.82 -3.59 -6.96
CA VAL A 174 20.43 -2.41 -6.32
C VAL A 174 20.01 -1.10 -6.98
N LEU A 175 19.82 -1.09 -8.30
CA LEU A 175 19.47 0.11 -9.06
C LEU A 175 17.98 0.48 -8.97
N LEU A 176 17.09 -0.53 -8.95
CA LEU A 176 15.63 -0.32 -8.95
C LEU A 176 14.96 -0.88 -7.70
N GLY A 177 15.16 -2.17 -7.39
CA GLY A 177 14.45 -2.84 -6.29
C GLY A 177 14.64 -2.14 -4.94
N VAL A 178 15.89 -2.00 -4.49
CA VAL A 178 16.25 -1.41 -3.20
C VAL A 178 15.86 0.07 -3.13
N PRO A 179 16.13 0.94 -4.12
CA PRO A 179 15.72 2.34 -4.06
C PRO A 179 14.20 2.54 -4.02
N ILE A 180 13.43 1.78 -4.81
CA ILE A 180 11.97 1.89 -4.80
C ILE A 180 11.41 1.44 -3.44
N LEU A 181 11.93 0.33 -2.88
CA LEU A 181 11.59 -0.10 -1.51
C LEU A 181 11.95 0.96 -0.46
N ALA A 182 13.17 1.48 -0.49
CA ALA A 182 13.66 2.43 0.49
C ALA A 182 12.88 3.75 0.45
N ILE A 183 12.62 4.30 -0.73
CA ILE A 183 11.97 5.61 -0.89
C ILE A 183 10.46 5.49 -0.64
N TRP A 184 9.79 4.55 -1.31
CA TRP A 184 8.33 4.53 -1.33
C TRP A 184 7.73 3.67 -0.23
N ILE A 185 8.38 2.55 0.11
CA ILE A 185 7.81 1.59 1.05
C ILE A 185 8.17 1.92 2.49
N VAL A 186 9.41 2.38 2.72
CA VAL A 186 9.88 2.80 4.05
C VAL A 186 9.86 4.32 4.18
N GLY A 187 10.45 5.04 3.24
CA GLY A 187 10.65 6.49 3.32
C GLY A 187 9.35 7.27 3.42
N ALA A 188 8.36 6.99 2.57
CA ALA A 188 7.09 7.71 2.58
C ALA A 188 6.29 7.53 3.89
N PRO A 189 6.07 6.31 4.42
CA PRO A 189 5.45 6.13 5.73
C PRO A 189 6.24 6.78 6.88
N VAL A 190 7.58 6.67 6.88
CA VAL A 190 8.42 7.29 7.92
C VAL A 190 8.32 8.82 7.85
N ALA A 191 8.38 9.41 6.66
CA ALA A 191 8.21 10.85 6.48
C ALA A 191 6.84 11.32 6.98
N ALA A 192 5.76 10.61 6.61
CA ALA A 192 4.42 10.91 7.09
C ALA A 192 4.29 10.77 8.62
N PHE A 193 4.92 9.75 9.22
CA PHE A 193 4.96 9.56 10.67
C PHE A 193 5.71 10.71 11.36
N VAL A 194 6.89 11.08 10.88
CA VAL A 194 7.71 12.15 11.46
C VAL A 194 6.99 13.51 11.35
N LEU A 195 6.36 13.80 10.21
CA LEU A 195 5.57 15.01 10.03
C LEU A 195 4.39 15.05 11.02
N LEU A 196 3.62 13.95 11.11
CA LEU A 196 2.50 13.84 12.03
C LEU A 196 2.95 14.01 13.49
N TYR A 197 4.01 13.30 13.89
CA TYR A 197 4.57 13.37 15.23
C TYR A 197 4.99 14.80 15.61
N ARG A 198 5.74 15.47 14.73
CA ARG A 198 6.22 16.84 14.95
C ARG A 198 5.08 17.83 15.10
N HIS A 199 4.06 17.75 14.24
CA HIS A 199 2.95 18.70 14.31
C HIS A 199 2.02 18.45 15.50
N ILE A 200 1.79 17.19 15.90
CA ILE A 200 1.05 16.86 17.14
C ILE A 200 1.79 17.42 18.37
N HIS A 201 3.11 17.25 18.46
CA HIS A 201 3.88 17.72 19.63
C HIS A 201 4.09 19.24 19.66
N LYS A 202 4.06 19.90 18.49
CA LYS A 202 4.08 21.37 18.40
C LYS A 202 2.74 22.02 18.75
N GLY A 203 1.68 21.23 18.98
CA GLY A 203 0.35 21.76 19.28
C GLY A 203 -0.32 22.47 18.09
N ASP A 204 0.14 22.21 16.86
CA ASP A 204 -0.41 22.82 15.65
C ASP A 204 -1.66 22.07 15.16
N ASP A 205 -2.70 22.11 16.00
CA ASP A 205 -3.94 21.36 15.82
C ASP A 205 -4.65 21.71 14.50
N SER A 206 -4.43 22.93 13.98
CA SER A 206 -5.10 23.42 12.77
C SER A 206 -4.61 22.69 11.51
N LEU A 207 -3.29 22.58 11.32
CA LEU A 207 -2.70 21.92 10.15
C LEU A 207 -2.81 20.39 10.23
N VAL A 208 -2.59 19.80 11.42
CA VAL A 208 -2.72 18.34 11.63
C VAL A 208 -4.13 17.88 11.30
N LYS A 209 -5.13 18.56 11.85
CA LYS A 209 -6.55 18.24 11.63
C LYS A 209 -7.01 18.60 10.22
N GLN A 210 -6.34 19.51 9.53
CA GLN A 210 -6.69 19.88 8.16
C GLN A 210 -6.23 18.85 7.14
N TYR A 211 -5.00 18.32 7.27
CA TYR A 211 -4.36 17.49 6.23
C TYR A 211 -4.18 16.02 6.63
N PHE A 212 -3.87 15.75 7.89
CA PHE A 212 -3.54 14.40 8.36
C PHE A 212 -4.71 13.69 9.05
N MET A 213 -5.85 14.38 9.21
CA MET A 213 -7.04 13.81 9.86
C MET A 213 -7.42 12.45 9.28
N ILE A 214 -7.33 12.23 7.97
CA ILE A 214 -7.64 10.93 7.34
C ILE A 214 -6.76 9.79 7.89
N LEU A 215 -5.52 10.06 8.28
CA LEU A 215 -4.56 9.05 8.74
C LEU A 215 -4.76 8.63 10.20
N TYR A 216 -5.37 9.47 11.04
CA TYR A 216 -5.56 9.15 12.46
C TYR A 216 -7.00 9.30 12.97
N GLN A 217 -7.93 9.71 12.11
CA GLN A 217 -9.35 9.79 12.44
C GLN A 217 -9.87 8.45 12.94
N GLY A 218 -10.70 8.48 13.99
CA GLY A 218 -11.20 7.30 14.69
C GLY A 218 -10.24 6.70 15.72
N LEU A 219 -8.95 7.05 15.72
CA LEU A 219 -7.95 6.49 16.63
C LEU A 219 -7.90 7.24 17.96
N LYS A 220 -7.56 6.52 19.03
CA LYS A 220 -7.21 7.11 20.32
C LYS A 220 -5.95 8.00 20.17
N PRO A 221 -5.87 9.15 20.86
CA PRO A 221 -4.68 10.02 20.77
C PRO A 221 -3.36 9.29 21.08
N ALA A 222 -3.37 8.36 22.04
CA ALA A 222 -2.21 7.55 22.39
C ALA A 222 -1.80 6.54 21.30
N CYS A 223 -2.67 6.27 20.32
CA CYS A 223 -2.48 5.28 19.26
C CYS A 223 -2.51 5.91 17.86
N PHE A 224 -2.15 7.19 17.72
CA PHE A 224 -2.15 7.91 16.44
C PHE A 224 -1.30 7.23 15.35
N TYR A 225 -0.34 6.39 15.75
CA TYR A 225 0.60 5.69 14.88
C TYR A 225 0.08 4.38 14.30
N TRP A 226 -1.15 3.96 14.66
CA TRP A 226 -1.67 2.63 14.34
C TRP A 226 -1.70 2.31 12.84
N GLU A 227 -2.05 3.27 11.97
CA GLU A 227 -2.07 3.03 10.53
C GLU A 227 -0.67 2.74 9.94
N PHE A 228 0.39 3.24 10.58
CA PHE A 228 1.77 2.91 10.20
C PHE A 228 2.13 1.48 10.62
N VAL A 229 1.63 1.00 11.76
CA VAL A 229 1.78 -0.40 12.19
C VAL A 229 1.05 -1.33 11.22
N ASN A 230 -0.17 -0.97 10.81
CA ASN A 230 -0.94 -1.71 9.81
C ASN A 230 -0.22 -1.77 8.45
N THR A 231 0.41 -0.67 8.03
CA THR A 231 1.21 -0.62 6.79
C THR A 231 2.48 -1.47 6.93
N LEU A 232 3.21 -1.34 8.03
CA LEU A 232 4.44 -2.10 8.29
C LEU A 232 4.18 -3.61 8.28
N ARG A 233 3.09 -4.07 8.90
CA ARG A 233 2.66 -5.47 8.87
C ARG A 233 2.58 -6.03 7.44
N LYS A 234 1.95 -5.29 6.53
CA LYS A 234 1.79 -5.71 5.12
C LYS A 234 3.14 -5.82 4.43
N VAL A 235 4.02 -4.85 4.64
CA VAL A 235 5.39 -4.86 4.09
C VAL A 235 6.17 -6.08 4.59
N VAL A 236 6.09 -6.39 5.89
CA VAL A 236 6.75 -7.57 6.45
C VAL A 236 6.24 -8.86 5.80
N ILE A 237 4.92 -9.00 5.61
CA ILE A 237 4.34 -10.19 4.95
C ILE A 237 4.82 -10.29 3.49
N LEU A 238 4.83 -9.19 2.74
CA LEU A 238 5.33 -9.18 1.35
C LEU A 238 6.82 -9.56 1.27
N MET A 239 7.64 -9.05 2.19
CA MET A 239 9.06 -9.41 2.24
C MET A 239 9.27 -10.88 2.57
N VAL A 240 8.52 -11.44 3.52
CA VAL A 240 8.54 -12.88 3.85
C VAL A 240 8.18 -13.71 2.63
N LEU A 241 7.12 -13.31 1.91
CA LEU A 241 6.67 -13.98 0.69
C LEU A 241 7.75 -14.08 -0.37
N ALA A 242 8.47 -12.98 -0.60
CA ALA A 242 9.48 -12.94 -1.66
C ALA A 242 10.81 -13.58 -1.27
N VAL A 243 11.31 -13.32 -0.06
CA VAL A 243 12.59 -13.89 0.38
C VAL A 243 12.50 -15.41 0.49
N LEU A 244 11.36 -15.92 0.96
CA LEU A 244 11.17 -17.35 1.15
C LEU A 244 10.61 -18.06 -0.09
N VAL A 245 10.59 -17.39 -1.25
CA VAL A 245 9.98 -17.89 -2.48
C VAL A 245 10.65 -19.16 -3.04
N THR A 246 11.90 -19.42 -2.64
CA THR A 246 12.68 -20.61 -3.00
C THR A 246 12.47 -21.78 -2.04
N TYR A 247 11.99 -21.52 -0.82
CA TYR A 247 11.72 -22.54 0.19
C TYR A 247 10.34 -23.16 0.01
N THR A 248 10.06 -24.25 0.74
CA THR A 248 8.74 -24.88 0.70
C THR A 248 7.64 -23.88 1.11
N PRO A 249 6.45 -23.93 0.48
CA PRO A 249 5.34 -23.00 0.79
C PRO A 249 4.96 -22.96 2.27
N PHE A 250 5.21 -24.07 2.98
CA PHE A 250 4.99 -24.22 4.41
C PHE A 250 5.70 -23.15 5.26
N TYR A 251 6.97 -22.83 4.97
CA TYR A 251 7.72 -21.82 5.73
C TYR A 251 7.15 -20.42 5.56
N ARG A 252 6.75 -20.06 4.33
CA ARG A 252 6.08 -18.79 4.03
C ARG A 252 4.79 -18.65 4.84
N LEU A 253 3.95 -19.68 4.80
CA LEU A 253 2.66 -19.70 5.47
C LEU A 253 2.81 -19.55 7.00
N ILE A 254 3.70 -20.33 7.62
CA ILE A 254 3.91 -20.26 9.07
C ILE A 254 4.40 -18.88 9.52
N ILE A 255 5.41 -18.33 8.85
CA ILE A 255 5.99 -17.04 9.26
C ILE A 255 4.96 -15.92 9.09
N SER A 256 4.20 -15.92 7.99
CA SER A 256 3.13 -14.93 7.79
C SER A 256 1.99 -15.05 8.79
N ILE A 257 1.63 -16.27 9.21
CA ILE A 257 0.66 -16.50 10.30
C ILE A 257 1.21 -15.95 11.62
N VAL A 258 2.46 -16.21 11.96
CA VAL A 258 3.08 -15.67 13.19
C VAL A 258 2.99 -14.14 13.22
N VAL A 259 3.26 -13.47 12.09
CA VAL A 259 3.13 -12.02 11.96
C VAL A 259 1.68 -11.55 12.17
N LEU A 260 0.70 -12.26 11.61
CA LEU A 260 -0.71 -11.91 11.77
C LEU A 260 -1.25 -12.18 13.17
N VAL A 261 -0.82 -13.27 13.82
CA VAL A 261 -1.15 -13.56 15.21
C VAL A 261 -0.55 -12.50 16.13
N ALA A 262 0.73 -12.12 15.94
CA ALA A 262 1.32 -11.03 16.71
C ALA A 262 0.53 -9.71 16.52
N SER A 263 0.10 -9.44 15.29
CA SER A 263 -0.71 -8.25 14.96
C SER A 263 -2.10 -8.28 15.60
N SER A 264 -2.77 -9.44 15.64
CA SER A 264 -4.08 -9.58 16.30
C SER A 264 -3.95 -9.42 17.82
N ARG A 265 -2.87 -9.93 18.42
CA ARG A 265 -2.57 -9.70 19.84
C ARG A 265 -2.34 -8.23 20.16
N LEU A 266 -1.60 -7.51 19.31
CA LEU A 266 -1.42 -6.07 19.44
C LEU A 266 -2.76 -5.32 19.31
N GLN A 267 -3.62 -5.69 18.37
CA GLN A 267 -4.96 -5.11 18.19
C GLN A 267 -5.85 -5.32 19.43
N ILE A 268 -5.84 -6.52 20.01
CA ILE A 268 -6.60 -6.86 21.23
C ILE A 268 -6.09 -6.06 22.43
N TYR A 269 -4.77 -5.94 22.58
CA TYR A 269 -4.16 -5.25 23.73
C TYR A 269 -4.34 -3.73 23.66
N LEU A 270 -4.07 -3.12 22.50
CA LEU A 270 -4.08 -1.66 22.36
C LEU A 270 -5.48 -1.09 22.12
N LYS A 271 -6.38 -1.83 21.46
CA LYS A 271 -7.70 -1.37 21.01
C LYS A 271 -7.62 0.07 20.45
N PRO A 272 -6.92 0.28 19.33
CA PRO A 272 -6.47 1.59 18.88
C PRO A 272 -7.61 2.56 18.50
N TYR A 273 -8.80 2.07 18.16
CA TYR A 273 -9.95 2.91 17.81
C TYR A 273 -10.70 3.39 19.06
N LYS A 274 -11.29 4.59 18.98
CA LYS A 274 -12.14 5.16 20.05
C LYS A 274 -13.45 4.37 20.24
N ASN A 275 -14.04 3.91 19.14
CA ASN A 275 -15.26 3.11 19.13
C ASN A 275 -14.90 1.60 19.23
N GLU A 276 -15.54 0.87 20.14
CA GLU A 276 -15.30 -0.55 20.33
C GLU A 276 -15.68 -1.37 19.08
N ALA A 277 -16.78 -1.04 18.42
CA ALA A 277 -17.21 -1.72 17.19
C ALA A 277 -16.14 -1.67 16.09
N HIS A 278 -15.40 -0.55 15.96
CA HIS A 278 -14.30 -0.46 15.00
C HIS A 278 -13.12 -1.35 15.36
N ASN A 279 -12.83 -1.52 16.66
CA ASN A 279 -11.79 -2.44 17.10
C ASN A 279 -12.16 -3.89 16.81
N GLU A 280 -13.43 -4.26 17.00
CA GLU A 280 -13.96 -5.59 16.67
C GLU A 280 -13.90 -5.88 15.18
N ILE A 281 -14.34 -4.94 14.33
CA ILE A 281 -14.31 -5.13 12.86
C ILE A 281 -12.87 -5.28 12.35
N GLU A 282 -11.93 -4.46 12.80
CA GLU A 282 -10.52 -4.59 12.40
C GLU A 282 -9.91 -5.91 12.92
N LEU A 283 -10.25 -6.35 14.14
CA LEU A 283 -9.80 -7.64 14.66
C LEU A 283 -10.35 -8.81 13.84
N LEU A 284 -11.65 -8.79 13.53
CA LEU A 284 -12.30 -9.79 12.68
C LEU A 284 -11.68 -9.81 11.27
N ALA A 285 -11.34 -8.65 10.71
CA ALA A 285 -10.64 -8.55 9.43
C ALA A 285 -9.26 -9.23 9.47
N ILE A 286 -8.47 -9.04 10.53
CA ILE A 286 -7.16 -9.69 10.70
C ILE A 286 -7.32 -11.21 10.87
N ILE A 287 -8.28 -11.66 11.67
CA ILE A 287 -8.56 -13.09 11.89
C ILE A 287 -9.03 -13.74 10.59
N SER A 288 -10.00 -13.15 9.89
CA SER A 288 -10.49 -13.63 8.60
C SER A 288 -9.37 -13.74 7.57
N GLY A 289 -8.49 -12.73 7.48
CA GLY A 289 -7.31 -12.77 6.61
C GLY A 289 -6.33 -13.88 6.99
N SER A 290 -6.16 -14.16 8.28
CA SER A 290 -5.31 -15.26 8.77
C SER A 290 -5.88 -16.63 8.40
N VAL A 291 -7.20 -16.80 8.50
CA VAL A 291 -7.89 -18.03 8.08
C VAL A 291 -7.80 -18.21 6.57
N THR A 292 -7.95 -17.12 5.80
CA THR A 292 -7.85 -17.14 4.33
C THR A 292 -6.45 -17.54 3.84
N LEU A 293 -5.40 -17.27 4.63
CA LEU A 293 -4.04 -17.75 4.32
C LEU A 293 -3.84 -19.25 4.58
N PHE A 294 -4.68 -19.85 5.43
CA PHE A 294 -4.57 -21.25 5.84
C PHE A 294 -5.35 -22.19 4.90
N CYS A 295 -6.49 -21.73 4.39
CA CYS A 295 -7.34 -22.46 3.44
C CYS A 295 -6.77 -22.41 2.01
#